data_AF-A0A3C0SN51-F1
#
_entry.id   AF-A0A3C0SN51-F1
#
_cell.length_a   1.000
_cell.length_b   1.000
_cell.length_c   1.000
_cell.angle_alpha   90.00
_cell.angle_beta   90.00
_cell.angle_gamma   90.00
#
_symmetry.space_group_name_H-M   'P 1'
#
loop_
_entity.id
_entity.type
_entity.pdbx_description
1 polymer ?
#
loop_
_entity_poly.entity_id
_entity_poly.type
_entity_poly.pdbx_seq_one_letter_code
_entity_poly.pdbx_strand_id
1 'polypeptide(L)'
;MILGILLTGCKKGGSSIQFSGKSLEQSPEKRKIMQEYLKENYSAINLEDESEFADLAIMDSDIEGKEIFFTAENHGTKANEQLNMKFLKYFKEKTDFKYYLCETAYSDAYFINKYLDTGDIKILEDIYRPLKGTFAWNKDGYNHLKKLYEYNNTLPKGSRIQVVGVDIEHQSINAYRFLVDVLPEKEAPKEIKAVIDKIKSTFNDLDKFDETFAQCSNELQKDIEEKENIYKEYLGETFTGFNLVNLNVLNQIEAYKHKEDPVDWNNTRDKMIYENFQTLQKELPKGKYYGQWGLNHTFQSKEKDIMMVCCLFEF
;
A
#
# COMPACT_ATOMS: atom_id res chain seq x y z
N MET A 1 8.87 8.84 -13.44
CA MET A 1 7.89 9.93 -13.67
C MET A 1 6.50 9.46 -13.28
N ILE A 2 5.86 10.14 -12.32
CA ILE A 2 4.59 9.78 -11.66
C ILE A 2 3.43 10.61 -12.23
N LEU A 3 2.23 10.03 -12.34
CA LEU A 3 0.97 10.75 -12.52
C LEU A 3 0.13 10.62 -11.23
N GLY A 4 -0.25 11.75 -10.63
CA GLY A 4 -1.12 11.82 -9.46
C GLY A 4 -2.45 12.47 -9.82
N ILE A 5 -3.57 11.79 -9.55
CA ILE A 5 -4.92 12.28 -9.90
C ILE A 5 -5.72 12.56 -8.62
N LEU A 6 -6.18 13.81 -8.49
CA LEU A 6 -7.08 14.25 -7.42
C LEU A 6 -8.52 14.28 -7.92
N LEU A 7 -9.41 13.57 -7.22
CA LEU A 7 -10.84 13.58 -7.51
C LEU A 7 -11.58 14.48 -6.54
N THR A 8 -12.42 15.37 -7.09
CA THR A 8 -13.32 16.21 -6.29
C THR A 8 -14.76 15.89 -6.65
N GLY A 9 -15.59 15.66 -5.63
CA GLY A 9 -17.01 15.37 -5.84
C GLY A 9 -17.77 16.62 -6.27
N CYS A 10 -18.30 16.63 -7.49
CA CYS A 10 -19.27 17.64 -7.93
C CYS A 10 -20.68 17.06 -7.88
N LYS A 11 -21.57 17.62 -7.04
CA LYS A 11 -23.01 17.34 -7.15
C LYS A 11 -23.55 17.99 -8.43
N LYS A 12 -24.13 17.18 -9.32
CA LYS A 12 -25.01 17.69 -10.40
C LYS A 12 -26.26 18.31 -9.77
N GLY A 13 -26.18 19.60 -9.48
CA GLY A 13 -27.31 20.38 -8.99
C GLY A 13 -26.87 21.71 -8.43
N GLY A 14 -26.71 22.71 -9.31
CA GLY A 14 -26.84 24.17 -9.06
C GLY A 14 -26.12 24.86 -7.90
N SER A 15 -25.50 24.16 -6.95
CA SER A 15 -24.90 24.73 -5.75
C SER A 15 -23.40 24.85 -5.92
N SER A 16 -22.90 26.06 -5.66
CA SER A 16 -21.48 26.43 -5.68
C SER A 16 -20.56 25.38 -5.07
N ILE A 17 -19.44 25.09 -5.75
CA ILE A 17 -18.30 24.36 -5.20
C ILE A 17 -17.82 25.14 -3.96
N GLN A 18 -18.07 24.61 -2.76
CA GLN A 18 -17.56 25.18 -1.51
C GLN A 18 -16.23 24.53 -1.18
N PHE A 19 -15.14 25.27 -1.38
CA PHE A 19 -13.83 24.92 -0.84
C PHE A 19 -13.82 25.22 0.66
N SER A 20 -13.87 24.20 1.51
CA SER A 20 -13.72 24.35 2.95
C SER A 20 -12.23 24.38 3.33
N GLY A 21 -11.59 25.52 3.08
CA GLY A 21 -10.22 25.78 3.51
C GLY A 21 -10.05 27.25 3.84
N LYS A 22 -9.92 27.59 5.13
CA LYS A 22 -9.76 28.96 5.63
C LYS A 22 -8.44 29.66 5.19
N SER A 23 -7.56 29.01 4.41
CA SER A 23 -6.28 29.60 3.99
C SER A 23 -6.23 30.13 2.55
N LEU A 24 -7.34 30.07 1.81
CA LEU A 24 -7.45 30.66 0.47
C LEU A 24 -8.79 31.37 0.32
N GLU A 25 -8.95 32.53 0.98
CA GLU A 25 -9.97 33.49 0.55
C GLU A 25 -9.57 34.08 -0.81
N GLN A 26 -9.78 33.30 -1.86
CA GLN A 26 -9.73 33.81 -3.23
C GLN A 26 -10.85 34.82 -3.41
N SER A 27 -10.55 35.94 -4.08
CA SER A 27 -11.56 36.94 -4.41
C SER A 27 -12.75 36.27 -5.13
N PRO A 28 -13.99 36.76 -4.97
CA PRO A 28 -15.16 36.20 -5.65
C PRO A 28 -14.96 36.05 -7.16
N GLU A 29 -14.21 36.98 -7.77
CA GLU A 29 -13.86 36.97 -9.19
C GLU A 29 -12.90 35.82 -9.56
N LYS A 30 -11.84 35.58 -8.78
CA LYS A 30 -10.95 34.43 -8.98
C LYS A 30 -11.70 33.10 -8.82
N ARG A 31 -12.61 33.02 -7.84
CA ARG A 31 -13.47 31.84 -7.67
C ARG A 31 -14.36 31.60 -8.88
N LYS A 32 -14.94 32.66 -9.46
CA LYS A 32 -15.77 32.56 -10.67
C LYS A 32 -14.96 32.05 -11.86
N ILE A 33 -13.78 32.62 -12.12
CA ILE A 33 -12.88 32.18 -13.20
C ILE A 33 -12.51 30.71 -13.04
N MET A 34 -12.13 30.29 -11.82
CA MET A 34 -11.81 28.89 -11.54
C MET A 34 -13.01 27.96 -11.78
N GLN A 35 -14.22 28.37 -11.37
CA GLN A 35 -15.43 27.58 -11.61
C GLN A 35 -15.78 27.48 -13.10
N GLU A 36 -15.59 28.54 -13.88
CA GLU A 36 -15.79 28.52 -15.34
C GLU A 36 -14.77 27.60 -16.00
N TYR A 37 -13.49 27.72 -15.64
CA TYR A 37 -12.43 26.83 -16.12
C TYR A 37 -12.74 25.35 -15.82
N LEU A 38 -13.11 25.02 -14.57
CA LEU A 38 -13.41 23.63 -14.19
C LEU A 38 -14.67 23.08 -14.87
N LYS A 39 -15.64 23.92 -15.24
CA LYS A 39 -16.82 23.49 -16.02
C LYS A 39 -16.48 23.11 -17.46
N GLU A 40 -15.39 23.63 -17.99
CA GLU A 40 -14.93 23.33 -19.35
C GLU A 40 -13.84 22.25 -19.37
N ASN A 41 -13.12 22.07 -18.25
CA ASN A 41 -11.94 21.20 -18.15
C ASN A 41 -12.14 20.09 -17.10
N TYR A 42 -13.21 19.31 -17.25
CA TYR A 42 -13.47 18.15 -16.40
C TYR A 42 -14.01 16.98 -17.24
N SER A 43 -13.87 15.78 -16.70
CA SER A 43 -14.62 14.60 -17.16
C SER A 43 -15.49 14.08 -16.02
N ALA A 44 -16.76 13.78 -16.32
CA ALA A 44 -17.67 13.19 -15.36
C ALA A 44 -17.47 11.68 -15.33
N ILE A 45 -17.07 11.13 -14.18
CA ILE A 45 -16.90 9.69 -14.01
C ILE A 45 -18.27 9.04 -13.84
N ASN A 46 -18.55 8.02 -14.64
CA ASN A 46 -19.67 7.11 -14.50
C ASN A 46 -19.24 5.87 -13.71
N LEU A 47 -19.89 5.60 -12.58
CA LEU A 47 -19.61 4.45 -11.71
C LEU A 47 -20.60 3.30 -11.89
N GLU A 48 -21.58 3.43 -12.79
CA GLU A 48 -22.52 2.35 -13.10
C GLU A 48 -21.85 1.22 -13.90
N ASP A 49 -20.84 1.56 -14.70
CA ASP A 49 -20.04 0.61 -15.47
C ASP A 49 -18.53 0.82 -15.23
N GLU A 50 -17.91 -0.16 -14.58
CA GLU A 50 -16.48 -0.19 -14.26
C GLU A 50 -15.61 -0.69 -15.43
N SER A 51 -16.20 -1.09 -16.55
CA SER A 51 -15.53 -1.65 -17.74
C SER A 51 -15.51 -0.70 -18.94
N GLU A 52 -16.22 0.43 -18.87
CA GLU A 52 -16.20 1.49 -19.87
C GLU A 52 -15.33 2.66 -19.38
N PHE A 53 -14.34 3.08 -20.18
CA PHE A 53 -13.31 4.04 -19.76
C PHE A 53 -13.30 5.36 -20.54
N ALA A 54 -14.33 5.63 -21.36
CA ALA A 54 -14.42 6.88 -22.11
C ALA A 54 -14.41 8.12 -21.20
N ASP A 55 -14.91 7.98 -19.97
CA ASP A 55 -14.92 9.01 -18.92
C ASP A 55 -13.55 9.23 -18.25
N LEU A 56 -12.58 8.34 -18.48
CA LEU A 56 -11.21 8.43 -18.01
C LEU A 56 -10.21 8.84 -19.11
N ALA A 57 -10.67 8.95 -20.37
CA ALA A 57 -9.83 9.23 -21.53
C ALA A 57 -9.10 10.58 -21.47
N ILE A 58 -9.53 11.51 -20.61
CA ILE A 58 -8.82 12.77 -20.35
C ILE A 58 -7.37 12.56 -19.87
N MET A 59 -7.06 11.39 -19.30
CA MET A 59 -5.72 11.06 -18.80
C MET A 59 -4.86 10.32 -19.83
N ASP A 60 -5.39 9.94 -20.99
CA ASP A 60 -4.70 9.05 -21.94
C ASP A 60 -3.35 9.64 -22.39
N SER A 61 -3.27 10.97 -22.59
CA SER A 61 -2.04 11.65 -22.98
C SER A 61 -0.98 11.70 -21.88
N ASP A 62 -1.38 11.61 -20.62
CA ASP A 62 -0.47 11.73 -19.47
C ASP A 62 0.17 10.39 -19.08
N ILE A 63 -0.32 9.29 -19.64
CA ILE A 63 0.14 7.93 -19.34
C ILE A 63 1.44 7.58 -20.07
N GLU A 64 1.68 8.16 -21.25
CA GLU A 64 2.82 7.82 -22.09
C GLU A 64 4.15 8.09 -21.36
N GLY A 65 5.08 7.14 -21.45
CA GLY A 65 6.40 7.24 -20.82
C GLY A 65 6.43 7.12 -19.30
N LYS A 66 5.29 6.92 -18.62
CA LYS A 66 5.23 6.72 -17.16
C LYS A 66 5.32 5.24 -16.78
N GLU A 67 5.94 4.98 -15.63
CA GLU A 67 6.09 3.63 -15.05
C GLU A 67 5.31 3.44 -13.75
N ILE A 68 4.92 4.52 -13.07
CA ILE A 68 4.20 4.50 -11.80
C ILE A 68 3.01 5.45 -11.87
N PHE A 69 1.83 4.96 -11.50
CA PHE A 69 0.57 5.69 -11.54
C PHE A 69 -0.10 5.70 -10.17
N PHE A 70 -0.50 6.86 -9.68
CA PHE A 70 -1.23 6.99 -8.42
C PHE A 70 -2.55 7.73 -8.60
N THR A 71 -3.58 7.18 -7.96
CA THR A 71 -4.83 7.91 -7.70
C THR A 71 -4.94 8.18 -6.21
N ALA A 72 -5.45 9.36 -5.83
CA ALA A 72 -5.64 9.72 -4.43
C ALA A 72 -7.04 9.36 -3.93
N GLU A 73 -7.13 8.96 -2.67
CA GLU A 73 -8.39 8.75 -1.98
C GLU A 73 -8.41 9.42 -0.59
N ASN A 74 -9.61 9.60 -0.05
CA ASN A 74 -9.81 9.94 1.36
C ASN A 74 -10.32 8.69 2.09
N HIS A 75 -9.56 8.20 3.07
CA HIS A 75 -9.89 7.00 3.82
C HIS A 75 -11.35 6.99 4.32
N GLY A 76 -11.97 5.81 4.29
CA GLY A 76 -13.33 5.60 4.79
C GLY A 76 -14.43 6.16 3.87
N THR A 77 -14.12 6.49 2.61
CA THR A 77 -15.11 6.96 1.64
C THR A 77 -15.66 5.81 0.81
N LYS A 78 -16.99 5.60 0.85
CA LYS A 78 -17.68 4.51 0.14
C LYS A 78 -17.40 4.45 -1.37
N ALA A 79 -17.29 5.61 -2.02
CA ALA A 79 -17.06 5.69 -3.47
C ALA A 79 -15.67 5.18 -3.89
N ASN A 80 -14.71 5.10 -2.96
CA ASN A 80 -13.34 4.68 -3.27
C ASN A 80 -13.29 3.27 -3.84
N GLU A 81 -14.12 2.35 -3.35
CA GLU A 81 -14.11 0.96 -3.82
C GLU A 81 -14.40 0.83 -5.31
N GLN A 82 -15.48 1.47 -5.78
CA GLN A 82 -15.87 1.49 -7.19
C GLN A 82 -14.85 2.25 -8.05
N LEU A 83 -14.36 3.38 -7.54
CA LEU A 83 -13.32 4.16 -8.22
C LEU A 83 -12.03 3.35 -8.37
N ASN A 84 -11.57 2.70 -7.30
CA ASN A 84 -10.36 1.89 -7.26
C ASN A 84 -10.43 0.76 -8.28
N MET A 85 -11.53 0.00 -8.32
CA MET A 85 -11.70 -1.05 -9.33
C MET A 85 -11.74 -0.49 -10.76
N LYS A 86 -12.39 0.65 -10.98
CA LYS A 86 -12.45 1.28 -12.30
C LYS A 86 -11.08 1.74 -12.79
N PHE A 87 -10.31 2.45 -11.95
CA PHE A 87 -8.95 2.86 -12.29
C PHE A 87 -8.00 1.67 -12.45
N LEU A 88 -8.12 0.65 -11.59
CA LEU A 88 -7.33 -0.56 -11.68
C LEU A 88 -7.52 -1.23 -13.05
N LYS A 89 -8.76 -1.41 -13.50
CA LYS A 89 -9.05 -1.97 -14.83
C LYS A 89 -8.58 -1.04 -15.96
N TYR A 90 -8.78 0.26 -15.84
CA TYR A 90 -8.34 1.26 -16.82
C TYR A 90 -6.82 1.25 -17.02
N PHE A 91 -6.03 1.40 -15.95
CA PHE A 91 -4.58 1.36 -16.04
C PHE A 91 -4.08 -0.01 -16.49
N LYS A 92 -4.78 -1.09 -16.11
CA LYS A 92 -4.45 -2.42 -16.59
C LYS A 92 -4.61 -2.52 -18.11
N GLU A 93 -5.71 -2.02 -18.66
CA GLU A 93 -5.93 -1.99 -20.11
C GLU A 93 -4.92 -1.09 -20.84
N LYS A 94 -4.66 0.12 -20.33
CA LYS A 94 -3.82 1.11 -21.01
C LYS A 94 -2.33 0.81 -20.94
N THR A 95 -1.87 0.09 -19.92
CA THR A 95 -0.43 0.00 -19.62
C THR A 95 0.07 -1.41 -19.37
N ASP A 96 -0.83 -2.38 -19.24
CA ASP A 96 -0.55 -3.74 -18.77
C ASP A 96 0.30 -3.77 -17.49
N PHE A 97 0.05 -2.84 -16.55
CA PHE A 97 0.85 -2.79 -15.31
C PHE A 97 0.83 -4.13 -14.58
N LYS A 98 1.96 -4.44 -13.93
CA LYS A 98 2.18 -5.73 -13.27
C LYS A 98 1.90 -5.65 -11.77
N TYR A 99 2.28 -4.53 -11.17
CA TYR A 99 2.32 -4.39 -9.72
C TYR A 99 1.24 -3.44 -9.22
N TYR A 100 0.34 -3.94 -8.39
CA TYR A 100 -0.59 -3.11 -7.62
C TYR A 100 0.12 -2.66 -6.34
N LEU A 101 0.68 -1.45 -6.38
CA LEU A 101 1.47 -0.83 -5.33
C LEU A 101 0.52 -0.22 -4.29
N CYS A 102 0.49 -0.80 -3.10
CA CYS A 102 -0.50 -0.49 -2.07
C CYS A 102 0.13 0.15 -0.83
N GLU A 103 -0.61 1.08 -0.23
CA GLU A 103 -0.38 1.60 1.13
C GLU A 103 -0.76 0.53 2.16
N THR A 104 0.02 -0.55 2.19
CA THR A 104 -0.14 -1.69 3.11
C THR A 104 1.23 -2.34 3.35
N ALA A 105 1.36 -3.06 4.46
CA ALA A 105 2.61 -3.72 4.81
C ALA A 105 2.96 -4.84 3.82
N TYR A 106 4.25 -5.16 3.70
CA TYR A 106 4.72 -6.26 2.86
C TYR A 106 4.13 -7.61 3.28
N SER A 107 4.01 -7.86 4.59
CA SER A 107 3.45 -9.10 5.14
C SER A 107 1.99 -9.31 4.71
N ASP A 108 1.18 -8.25 4.72
CA ASP A 108 -0.20 -8.27 4.24
C ASP A 108 -0.26 -8.52 2.74
N ALA A 109 0.56 -7.82 1.95
CA ALA A 109 0.63 -8.02 0.50
C ALA A 109 1.03 -9.45 0.12
N TYR A 110 1.93 -10.08 0.86
CA TYR A 110 2.29 -11.49 0.68
C TYR A 110 1.05 -12.41 0.79
N PHE A 111 0.29 -12.27 1.88
CA PHE A 111 -0.91 -13.10 2.07
C PHE A 111 -2.03 -12.73 1.10
N ILE A 112 -2.15 -11.46 0.70
CA ILE A 112 -3.08 -11.06 -0.37
C ILE A 112 -2.71 -11.78 -1.66
N ASN A 113 -1.44 -11.81 -2.07
CA ASN A 113 -1.03 -12.57 -3.26
C ASN A 113 -1.31 -14.07 -3.12
N LYS A 114 -1.05 -14.67 -1.96
CA LYS A 114 -1.42 -16.08 -1.68
C LYS A 114 -2.93 -16.32 -1.84
N TYR A 115 -3.76 -15.38 -1.40
CA TYR A 115 -5.20 -15.40 -1.66
C TYR A 115 -5.53 -15.21 -3.15
N LEU A 116 -4.87 -14.29 -3.86
CA LEU A 116 -5.10 -14.07 -5.30
C LEU A 116 -4.77 -15.31 -6.14
N ASP A 117 -3.79 -16.11 -5.71
CA ASP A 117 -3.39 -17.34 -6.38
C ASP A 117 -4.31 -18.52 -6.08
N THR A 118 -4.80 -18.62 -4.83
CA THR A 118 -5.54 -19.80 -4.35
C THR A 118 -7.05 -19.63 -4.32
N GLY A 119 -7.54 -18.40 -4.14
CA GLY A 119 -8.93 -18.10 -3.79
C GLY A 119 -9.34 -18.53 -2.38
N ASP A 120 -8.39 -18.93 -1.51
CA ASP A 120 -8.70 -19.40 -0.15
C ASP A 120 -9.14 -18.25 0.75
N ILE A 121 -10.46 -18.18 0.97
CA ILE A 121 -11.08 -17.11 1.77
C ILE A 121 -10.56 -17.05 3.20
N LYS A 122 -10.05 -18.16 3.75
CA LYS A 122 -9.51 -18.19 5.10
C LYS A 122 -8.26 -17.32 5.21
N ILE A 123 -7.42 -17.28 4.18
CA ILE A 123 -6.26 -16.39 4.12
C ILE A 123 -6.72 -14.94 4.25
N LEU A 124 -7.75 -14.56 3.49
CA LEU A 124 -8.30 -13.20 3.52
C LEU A 124 -8.90 -12.86 4.89
N GLU A 125 -9.65 -13.78 5.50
CA GLU A 125 -10.21 -13.63 6.86
C GLU A 125 -9.12 -13.47 7.93
N ASP A 126 -8.04 -14.24 7.82
CA ASP A 126 -6.91 -14.19 8.74
C ASP A 126 -6.12 -12.87 8.62
N ILE A 127 -5.94 -12.31 7.42
CA ILE A 127 -5.33 -10.97 7.23
C ILE A 127 -6.23 -9.87 7.81
N TYR A 128 -7.56 -9.99 7.65
CA TYR A 128 -8.49 -8.94 8.06
C TYR A 128 -8.71 -8.90 9.57
N ARG A 129 -8.74 -10.05 10.25
CA ARG A 129 -9.09 -10.15 11.68
C ARG A 129 -8.35 -9.13 12.58
N PRO A 130 -7.04 -8.88 12.41
CA PRO A 130 -6.29 -7.87 13.16
C PRO A 130 -6.69 -6.42 12.90
N LEU A 131 -7.38 -6.12 11.79
CA LEU A 131 -7.79 -4.75 11.46
C LEU A 131 -8.96 -4.26 12.34
N LYS A 132 -9.63 -5.16 13.08
CA LYS A 132 -10.81 -4.84 13.89
C LYS A 132 -10.55 -3.66 14.83
N GLY A 133 -11.38 -2.62 14.72
CA GLY A 133 -11.24 -1.38 15.49
C GLY A 133 -10.52 -0.25 14.76
N THR A 134 -9.98 -0.51 13.57
CA THR A 134 -9.42 0.50 12.66
C THR A 134 -10.40 0.85 11.55
N PHE A 135 -10.15 1.94 10.80
CA PHE A 135 -10.94 2.27 9.61
C PHE A 135 -10.77 1.25 8.48
N ALA A 136 -9.68 0.47 8.47
CA ALA A 136 -9.42 -0.57 7.48
C ALA A 136 -10.32 -1.82 7.68
N TRP A 137 -10.92 -2.00 8.87
CA TRP A 137 -11.94 -3.03 9.11
C TRP A 137 -13.29 -2.61 8.52
N ASN A 138 -13.38 -2.67 7.19
CA ASN A 138 -14.60 -2.35 6.47
C ASN A 138 -14.89 -3.36 5.36
N LYS A 139 -16.17 -3.46 4.98
CA LYS A 139 -16.63 -4.42 3.96
C LYS A 139 -16.15 -4.06 2.56
N ASP A 140 -15.91 -2.78 2.29
CA ASP A 140 -15.60 -2.29 0.96
C ASP A 140 -14.17 -2.71 0.57
N GLY A 141 -13.18 -2.55 1.46
CA GLY A 141 -11.83 -3.08 1.27
C GLY A 141 -11.79 -4.60 1.18
N TYR A 142 -12.58 -5.31 2.00
CA TYR A 142 -12.66 -6.77 1.95
C TYR A 142 -13.21 -7.24 0.59
N ASN A 143 -14.28 -6.60 0.12
CA ASN A 143 -14.88 -6.91 -1.17
C ASN A 143 -14.00 -6.50 -2.35
N HIS A 144 -13.21 -5.42 -2.22
CA HIS A 144 -12.25 -5.01 -3.23
C HIS A 144 -11.26 -6.15 -3.54
N LEU A 145 -10.71 -6.79 -2.50
CA LEU A 145 -9.79 -7.93 -2.70
C LEU A 145 -10.46 -9.12 -3.37
N LYS A 146 -11.75 -9.37 -3.10
CA LYS A 146 -12.53 -10.38 -3.80
C LYS A 146 -12.73 -10.05 -5.28
N LYS A 147 -13.12 -8.81 -5.60
CA LYS A 147 -13.23 -8.35 -6.98
C LYS A 147 -11.88 -8.38 -7.71
N LEU A 148 -10.80 -8.06 -7.01
CA LEU A 148 -9.44 -8.17 -7.55
C LEU A 148 -9.12 -9.63 -7.90
N TYR A 149 -9.41 -10.60 -7.03
CA TYR A 149 -9.25 -12.02 -7.34
C TYR A 149 -10.05 -12.44 -8.58
N GLU A 150 -11.33 -12.07 -8.65
CA GLU A 150 -12.20 -12.38 -9.80
C GLU A 150 -11.63 -11.79 -11.08
N TYR A 151 -11.25 -10.51 -11.07
CA TYR A 151 -10.65 -9.84 -12.22
C TYR A 151 -9.30 -10.47 -12.61
N ASN A 152 -8.43 -10.76 -11.64
CA ASN A 152 -7.11 -11.35 -11.90
C ASN A 152 -7.21 -12.73 -12.57
N ASN A 153 -8.29 -13.48 -12.30
CA ASN A 153 -8.55 -14.75 -12.96
C ASN A 153 -9.02 -14.62 -14.41
N THR A 154 -9.51 -13.45 -14.83
CA THR A 154 -9.81 -13.17 -16.24
C THR A 154 -8.55 -12.90 -17.07
N LEU A 155 -7.44 -12.56 -16.41
CA LEU A 155 -6.18 -12.21 -17.07
C LEU A 155 -5.33 -13.46 -17.39
N PRO A 156 -4.57 -13.44 -18.50
CA PRO A 156 -3.53 -14.45 -18.76
C PRO A 156 -2.54 -14.53 -17.59
N LYS A 157 -2.05 -15.74 -17.26
CA LYS A 157 -1.15 -15.96 -16.12
C LYS A 157 0.03 -14.98 -16.05
N GLY A 158 0.69 -14.71 -17.19
CA GLY A 158 1.82 -13.78 -17.28
C GLY A 158 1.44 -12.31 -16.97
N SER A 159 0.21 -11.92 -17.28
CA SER A 159 -0.31 -10.57 -17.09
C SER A 159 -1.09 -10.40 -15.78
N ARG A 160 -1.17 -11.44 -14.94
CA ARG A 160 -1.83 -11.30 -13.63
C ARG A 160 -1.15 -10.23 -12.77
N ILE A 161 -1.98 -9.46 -12.08
CA ILE A 161 -1.60 -8.42 -11.15
C ILE A 161 -1.02 -9.07 -9.88
N GLN A 162 0.10 -8.52 -9.41
CA GLN A 162 0.73 -8.86 -8.14
C GLN A 162 0.64 -7.66 -7.21
N VAL A 163 0.19 -7.86 -5.98
CA VAL A 163 0.12 -6.81 -4.95
C VAL A 163 1.51 -6.60 -4.35
N VAL A 164 1.90 -5.34 -4.17
CA VAL A 164 3.18 -4.94 -3.57
C VAL A 164 2.88 -3.98 -2.43
N GLY A 165 3.09 -4.43 -1.21
CA GLY A 165 2.97 -3.63 0.00
C GLY A 165 4.33 -3.07 0.38
N VAL A 166 4.39 -1.75 0.60
CA VAL A 166 5.62 -1.02 0.92
C VAL A 166 5.54 -0.30 2.27
N ASP A 167 4.42 -0.38 2.96
CA ASP A 167 4.24 0.27 4.24
C ASP A 167 5.01 -0.43 5.37
N ILE A 168 5.16 0.29 6.48
CA ILE A 168 5.58 -0.29 7.75
C ILE A 168 4.49 -1.23 8.29
N GLU A 169 4.84 -2.04 9.29
CA GLU A 169 3.84 -2.88 9.94
C GLU A 169 2.90 -2.01 10.79
N HIS A 170 1.60 -2.24 10.68
CA HIS A 170 0.60 -1.71 11.62
C HIS A 170 -0.07 -2.83 12.43
N GLN A 171 0.00 -4.06 11.93
CA GLN A 171 -0.55 -5.26 12.56
C GLN A 171 0.56 -6.30 12.72
N SER A 172 1.39 -6.16 13.77
CA SER A 172 2.58 -7.02 13.99
C SER A 172 2.27 -8.52 14.06
N ILE A 173 1.01 -8.89 14.30
CA ILE A 173 0.51 -10.25 14.19
C ILE A 173 0.61 -10.83 12.76
N ASN A 174 0.27 -10.05 11.74
CA ASN A 174 0.40 -10.47 10.34
C ASN A 174 1.89 -10.56 9.95
N ALA A 175 2.72 -9.65 10.49
CA ALA A 175 4.18 -9.73 10.37
C ALA A 175 4.73 -11.07 10.90
N TYR A 176 4.38 -11.46 12.13
CA TYR A 176 4.87 -12.72 12.70
C TYR A 176 4.26 -13.95 12.01
N ARG A 177 3.00 -13.86 11.55
CA ARG A 177 2.43 -14.91 10.71
C ARG A 177 3.27 -15.10 9.44
N PHE A 178 3.66 -14.00 8.79
CA PHE A 178 4.55 -14.04 7.63
C PHE A 178 5.90 -14.65 7.98
N LEU A 179 6.55 -14.17 9.06
CA LEU A 179 7.87 -14.66 9.48
C LEU A 179 7.85 -16.18 9.71
N VAL A 180 6.76 -16.74 10.24
CA VAL A 180 6.61 -18.20 10.42
C VAL A 180 6.25 -18.92 9.11
N ASP A 181 5.36 -18.37 8.29
CA ASP A 181 4.88 -19.00 7.04
C ASP A 181 5.99 -19.19 5.99
N VAL A 182 6.99 -18.29 5.98
CA VAL A 182 8.11 -18.36 5.01
C VAL A 182 9.32 -19.15 5.51
N LEU A 183 9.26 -19.72 6.72
CA LEU A 183 10.33 -20.57 7.21
C LEU A 183 10.38 -21.88 6.40
N PRO A 184 11.57 -22.35 6.01
CA PRO A 184 11.72 -23.65 5.40
C PRO A 184 11.23 -24.79 6.31
N GLU A 185 10.76 -25.88 5.70
CA GLU A 185 10.44 -27.13 6.40
C GLU A 185 11.69 -27.83 6.98
N LYS A 186 12.89 -27.52 6.46
CA LYS A 186 14.16 -28.03 6.99
C LYS A 186 14.43 -27.42 8.38
N GLU A 187 15.11 -28.18 9.23
CA GLU A 187 15.50 -27.69 10.54
C GLU A 187 16.44 -26.47 10.43
N ALA A 188 16.22 -25.47 11.30
CA ALA A 188 17.09 -24.32 11.39
C ALA A 188 18.52 -24.72 11.82
N PRO A 189 19.57 -24.16 11.19
CA PRO A 189 20.95 -24.32 11.64
C PRO A 189 21.10 -24.01 13.12
N LYS A 190 21.94 -24.76 13.83
CA LYS A 190 22.09 -24.69 15.29
C LYS A 190 22.41 -23.27 15.78
N GLU A 191 23.13 -22.52 14.95
CA GLU A 191 23.60 -21.15 15.18
C GLU A 191 22.45 -20.13 15.26
N ILE A 192 21.36 -20.36 14.52
CA ILE A 192 20.19 -19.47 14.47
C ILE A 192 18.93 -20.09 15.09
N LYS A 193 18.98 -21.39 15.39
CA LYS A 193 17.82 -22.19 15.84
C LYS A 193 17.10 -21.59 17.03
N ALA A 194 17.84 -21.08 18.03
CA ALA A 194 17.23 -20.49 19.22
C ALA A 194 16.36 -19.27 18.89
N VAL A 195 16.81 -18.40 17.98
CA VAL A 195 16.07 -17.20 17.56
C VAL A 195 14.88 -17.59 16.69
N ILE A 196 15.05 -18.52 15.75
CA ILE A 196 13.95 -19.05 14.92
C ILE A 196 12.85 -19.71 15.77
N ASP A 197 13.24 -20.53 16.75
CA ASP A 197 12.29 -21.17 17.68
C ASP A 197 11.57 -20.12 18.54
N LYS A 198 12.23 -19.02 18.89
CA LYS A 198 11.61 -17.88 19.59
C LYS A 198 10.55 -17.20 18.73
N ILE A 199 10.82 -16.93 17.45
CA ILE A 199 9.83 -16.36 16.52
C ILE A 199 8.60 -17.27 16.41
N LYS A 200 8.81 -18.58 16.28
CA LYS A 200 7.72 -19.57 16.25
C LYS A 200 6.92 -19.56 17.56
N SER A 201 7.58 -19.49 18.71
CA SER A 201 6.87 -19.52 20.00
C SER A 201 6.10 -18.21 20.26
N THR A 202 6.67 -17.05 19.92
CA THR A 202 5.99 -15.75 20.00
C THR A 202 4.74 -15.72 19.13
N PHE A 203 4.78 -16.26 17.92
CA PHE A 203 3.58 -16.36 17.07
C PHE A 203 2.51 -17.30 17.65
N ASN A 204 2.86 -18.28 18.48
CA ASN A 204 1.87 -19.17 19.09
C ASN A 204 1.27 -18.62 20.41
N ASP A 205 1.88 -17.60 21.01
CA ASP A 205 1.40 -16.94 22.24
C ASP A 205 0.71 -15.61 21.90
N LEU A 206 -0.38 -15.69 21.14
CA LEU A 206 -1.09 -14.54 20.56
C LEU A 206 -1.79 -13.64 21.58
N ASP A 207 -1.91 -14.09 22.83
CA ASP A 207 -2.60 -13.35 23.89
C ASP A 207 -1.74 -12.22 24.49
N LYS A 208 -0.45 -12.13 24.12
CA LYS A 208 0.48 -11.09 24.59
C LYS A 208 0.90 -10.14 23.47
N PHE A 209 -0.03 -9.29 23.08
CA PHE A 209 0.25 -8.15 22.20
C PHE A 209 0.97 -7.06 23.01
N ASP A 210 2.30 -7.14 23.14
CA ASP A 210 3.10 -6.12 23.84
C ASP A 210 4.62 -6.22 23.53
N GLU A 211 5.45 -5.43 24.24
CA GLU A 211 6.93 -5.34 24.33
C GLU A 211 7.73 -6.59 23.90
N THR A 212 7.16 -7.79 24.07
CA THR A 212 7.69 -9.07 23.61
C THR A 212 7.99 -9.08 22.10
N PHE A 213 7.12 -8.52 21.24
CA PHE A 213 7.35 -8.48 19.79
C PHE A 213 8.54 -7.58 19.44
N ALA A 214 8.60 -6.40 20.06
CA ALA A 214 9.70 -5.46 19.89
C ALA A 214 11.05 -6.10 20.28
N GLN A 215 11.09 -6.77 21.45
CA GLN A 215 12.29 -7.44 21.92
C GLN A 215 12.69 -8.57 20.97
N CYS A 216 11.75 -9.43 20.57
CA CYS A 216 12.04 -10.54 19.66
C CYS A 216 12.53 -10.06 18.29
N SER A 217 11.94 -9.00 17.75
CA SER A 217 12.38 -8.43 16.46
C SER A 217 13.76 -7.76 16.56
N ASN A 218 14.09 -7.13 17.69
CA ASN A 218 15.43 -6.60 17.92
C ASN A 218 16.49 -7.73 18.05
N GLU A 219 16.16 -8.80 18.76
CA GLU A 219 17.04 -9.97 18.85
C GLU A 219 17.24 -10.63 17.48
N LEU A 220 16.16 -10.80 16.71
CA LEU A 220 16.22 -11.32 15.35
C LEU A 220 17.07 -10.43 14.44
N GLN A 221 16.92 -9.11 14.53
CA GLN A 221 17.68 -8.18 13.71
C GLN A 221 19.18 -8.29 13.97
N LYS A 222 19.58 -8.32 15.26
CA LYS A 222 20.99 -8.52 15.64
C LYS A 222 21.52 -9.86 15.17
N ASP A 223 20.73 -10.92 15.29
CA ASP A 223 21.13 -12.26 14.87
C ASP A 223 21.32 -12.34 13.33
N ILE A 224 20.45 -11.68 12.56
CA ILE A 224 20.59 -11.53 11.10
C ILE A 224 21.87 -10.76 10.76
N GLU A 225 22.14 -9.65 11.43
CA GLU A 225 23.35 -8.84 11.19
C GLU A 225 24.65 -9.62 11.48
N GLU A 226 24.68 -10.40 12.56
CA GLU A 226 25.84 -11.20 12.95
C GLU A 226 26.02 -12.45 12.08
N LYS A 227 24.92 -13.01 11.54
CA LYS A 227 24.89 -14.34 10.91
C LYS A 227 24.24 -14.33 9.52
N GLU A 228 24.35 -13.23 8.80
CA GLU A 228 23.63 -12.97 7.54
C GLU A 228 23.74 -14.12 6.52
N ASN A 229 24.95 -14.67 6.34
CA ASN A 229 25.18 -15.77 5.41
C ASN A 229 24.41 -17.03 5.78
N ILE A 230 24.26 -17.33 7.07
CA ILE A 230 23.50 -18.48 7.56
C ILE A 230 22.01 -18.28 7.28
N TYR A 231 21.49 -17.08 7.51
CA TYR A 231 20.09 -16.75 7.18
C TYR A 231 19.83 -16.80 5.68
N LYS A 232 20.74 -16.27 4.85
CA LYS A 232 20.64 -16.35 3.38
C LYS A 232 20.62 -17.78 2.88
N GLU A 233 21.50 -18.65 3.39
CA GLU A 233 21.51 -20.08 3.02
C GLU A 233 20.27 -20.83 3.54
N TYR A 234 19.80 -20.46 4.74
CA TYR A 234 18.65 -21.08 5.34
C TYR A 234 17.36 -20.72 4.59
N LEU A 235 17.08 -19.43 4.41
CA LEU A 235 15.84 -18.88 3.85
C LEU A 235 15.83 -18.85 2.31
N GLY A 236 17.00 -18.75 1.66
CA GLY A 236 17.08 -18.64 0.20
C GLY A 236 16.35 -17.41 -0.32
N GLU A 237 15.45 -17.60 -1.29
CA GLU A 237 14.70 -16.50 -1.94
C GLU A 237 13.78 -15.73 -0.98
N THR A 238 13.38 -16.30 0.16
CA THR A 238 12.54 -15.60 1.13
C THR A 238 13.32 -14.69 2.08
N PHE A 239 14.66 -14.73 2.04
CA PHE A 239 15.52 -13.94 2.94
C PHE A 239 15.19 -12.44 2.90
N THR A 240 15.09 -11.86 1.70
CA THR A 240 14.84 -10.41 1.57
C THR A 240 13.51 -10.01 2.19
N GLY A 241 12.43 -10.75 1.90
CA GLY A 241 11.12 -10.49 2.50
C GLY A 241 11.10 -10.73 4.02
N PHE A 242 11.77 -11.80 4.49
CA PHE A 242 11.90 -12.11 5.91
C PHE A 242 12.59 -10.99 6.69
N ASN A 243 13.72 -10.50 6.18
CA ASN A 243 14.44 -9.38 6.80
C ASN A 243 13.63 -8.08 6.74
N LEU A 244 13.01 -7.78 5.59
CA LEU A 244 12.17 -6.59 5.39
C LEU A 244 11.00 -6.53 6.39
N VAL A 245 10.29 -7.64 6.60
CA VAL A 245 9.16 -7.68 7.54
C VAL A 245 9.64 -7.50 8.98
N ASN A 246 10.77 -8.11 9.37
CA ASN A 246 11.32 -7.88 10.70
C ASN A 246 11.72 -6.40 10.91
N LEU A 247 12.38 -5.79 9.92
CA LEU A 247 12.69 -4.36 9.93
C LEU A 247 11.43 -3.51 10.02
N ASN A 248 10.36 -3.87 9.32
CA ASN A 248 9.12 -3.10 9.34
C ASN A 248 8.37 -3.17 10.69
N VAL A 249 8.56 -4.23 11.48
CA VAL A 249 8.14 -4.25 12.89
C VAL A 249 8.94 -3.25 13.73
N LEU A 250 10.24 -3.11 13.49
CA LEU A 250 11.09 -2.13 14.18
C LEU A 250 10.79 -0.69 13.74
N ASN A 251 10.58 -0.49 12.44
CA ASN A 251 10.18 0.78 11.83
C ASN A 251 8.84 1.27 12.37
N GLN A 252 7.89 0.36 12.58
CA GLN A 252 6.67 0.66 13.30
C GLN A 252 6.98 1.29 14.66
N ILE A 253 7.78 0.61 15.50
CA ILE A 253 8.10 1.10 16.83
C ILE A 253 8.74 2.48 16.77
N GLU A 254 9.65 2.71 15.81
CA GLU A 254 10.29 4.00 15.61
C GLU A 254 9.29 5.09 15.22
N ALA A 255 8.47 4.87 14.19
CA ALA A 255 7.47 5.83 13.75
C ALA A 255 6.51 6.19 14.90
N TYR A 256 6.04 5.21 15.67
CA TYR A 256 5.07 5.43 16.76
C TYR A 256 5.64 6.20 17.97
N LYS A 257 6.96 6.42 18.06
CA LYS A 257 7.54 7.40 19.00
C LYS A 257 7.11 8.84 18.68
N HIS A 258 6.80 9.11 17.41
CA HIS A 258 6.42 10.42 16.90
C HIS A 258 4.90 10.60 16.73
N LYS A 259 4.07 9.68 17.25
CA LYS A 259 2.61 9.69 17.02
C LYS A 259 1.88 11.00 17.39
N GLU A 260 2.45 11.77 18.32
CA GLU A 260 1.89 13.06 18.76
C GLU A 260 2.36 14.25 17.91
N ASP A 261 3.37 14.05 17.04
CA ASP A 261 3.87 15.02 16.08
C ASP A 261 3.60 14.54 14.64
N PRO A 262 2.54 15.05 13.99
CA PRO A 262 2.20 14.64 12.63
C PRO A 262 3.31 14.89 11.61
N VAL A 263 4.18 15.88 11.81
CA VAL A 263 5.26 16.17 10.86
C VAL A 263 6.32 15.09 10.95
N ASP A 264 6.80 14.80 12.15
CA ASP A 264 7.82 13.77 12.38
C ASP A 264 7.29 12.37 12.08
N TRP A 265 6.04 12.06 12.47
CA TRP A 265 5.38 10.79 12.16
C TRP A 265 5.38 10.51 10.65
N ASN A 266 4.88 11.47 9.85
CA ASN A 266 4.77 11.26 8.41
C ASN A 266 6.14 11.24 7.74
N ASN A 267 7.07 12.14 8.11
CA ASN A 267 8.42 12.12 7.55
C ASN A 267 9.16 10.81 7.85
N THR A 268 8.96 10.23 9.05
CA THR A 268 9.56 8.95 9.44
C THR A 268 8.96 7.80 8.65
N ARG A 269 7.63 7.67 8.65
CA ARG A 269 6.92 6.60 7.94
C ARG A 269 7.15 6.66 6.42
N ASP A 270 6.98 7.81 5.78
CA ASP A 270 7.08 7.92 4.32
C ASP A 270 8.51 7.70 3.81
N LYS A 271 9.52 8.05 4.61
CA LYS A 271 10.90 7.66 4.33
C LYS A 271 11.04 6.13 4.31
N MET A 272 10.51 5.43 5.32
CA MET A 272 10.56 3.96 5.40
C MET A 272 9.78 3.32 4.26
N ILE A 273 8.62 3.88 3.88
CA ILE A 273 7.85 3.44 2.70
C ILE A 273 8.72 3.49 1.44
N TYR A 274 9.43 4.60 1.23
CA TYR A 274 10.28 4.77 0.07
C TYR A 274 11.48 3.79 0.07
N GLU A 275 12.13 3.59 1.21
CA GLU A 275 13.22 2.62 1.37
C GLU A 275 12.75 1.17 1.11
N ASN A 276 11.54 0.83 1.56
CA ASN A 276 10.90 -0.44 1.26
C ASN A 276 10.64 -0.59 -0.23
N PHE A 277 10.08 0.43 -0.89
CA PHE A 277 9.88 0.43 -2.34
C PHE A 277 11.20 0.21 -3.09
N GLN A 278 12.26 0.92 -2.72
CA GLN A 278 13.59 0.78 -3.34
C GLN A 278 14.18 -0.63 -3.17
N THR A 279 13.93 -1.27 -2.02
CA THR A 279 14.35 -2.64 -1.76
C THR A 279 13.59 -3.61 -2.67
N LEU A 280 12.25 -3.52 -2.70
CA LEU A 280 11.42 -4.42 -3.49
C LEU A 280 11.58 -4.24 -4.99
N GLN A 281 11.81 -3.01 -5.46
CA GLN A 281 12.03 -2.73 -6.89
C GLN A 281 13.27 -3.45 -7.44
N LYS A 282 14.29 -3.69 -6.61
CA LYS A 282 15.51 -4.42 -7.01
C LYS A 282 15.28 -5.93 -7.15
N GLU A 283 14.34 -6.47 -6.36
CA GLU A 283 14.01 -7.90 -6.35
C GLU A 283 12.96 -8.27 -7.41
N LEU A 284 12.04 -7.35 -7.70
CA LEU A 284 10.95 -7.59 -8.63
C LEU A 284 11.42 -7.45 -10.09
N PRO A 285 10.97 -8.35 -10.99
CA PRO A 285 11.18 -8.16 -12.43
C PRO A 285 10.65 -6.80 -12.90
N LYS A 286 11.25 -6.25 -13.96
CA LYS A 286 10.78 -4.97 -14.51
C LYS A 286 9.28 -5.02 -14.85
N GLY A 287 8.53 -4.03 -14.38
CA GLY A 287 7.10 -3.88 -14.64
C GLY A 287 6.61 -2.50 -14.21
N LYS A 288 5.42 -2.11 -14.68
CA LYS A 288 4.77 -0.86 -14.26
C LYS A 288 3.94 -1.06 -12.98
N TYR A 289 3.73 0.03 -12.26
CA TYR A 289 3.06 0.07 -10.96
C TYR A 289 1.81 0.96 -11.02
N TYR A 290 0.73 0.53 -10.40
CA TYR A 290 -0.45 1.37 -10.14
C TYR A 290 -0.83 1.26 -8.65
N GLY A 291 -1.32 2.34 -8.05
CA GLY A 291 -1.85 2.33 -6.68
C GLY A 291 -2.94 3.37 -6.45
N GLN A 292 -3.90 3.07 -5.58
CA GLN A 292 -4.77 4.09 -4.97
C GLN A 292 -4.36 4.29 -3.52
N TRP A 293 -3.97 5.52 -3.17
CA TRP A 293 -3.30 5.85 -1.91
C TRP A 293 -4.01 6.98 -1.18
N GLY A 294 -3.85 7.05 0.14
CA GLY A 294 -4.29 8.18 0.93
C GLY A 294 -3.78 9.49 0.34
N LEU A 295 -4.67 10.47 0.22
CA LEU A 295 -4.50 11.70 -0.56
C LEU A 295 -3.09 12.30 -0.46
N ASN A 296 -2.61 12.47 0.77
CA ASN A 296 -1.36 13.20 1.00
C ASN A 296 -0.15 12.47 0.41
N HIS A 297 -0.14 11.14 0.40
CA HIS A 297 0.96 10.33 -0.13
C HIS A 297 1.20 10.56 -1.63
N THR A 298 0.22 11.12 -2.34
CA THR A 298 0.30 11.41 -3.78
C THR A 298 0.85 12.80 -4.13
N PHE A 299 1.14 13.64 -3.13
CA PHE A 299 1.71 14.96 -3.37
C PHE A 299 3.15 14.86 -3.88
N GLN A 300 3.44 15.63 -4.93
CA GLN A 300 4.75 15.64 -5.61
C GLN A 300 5.68 16.75 -5.10
N SER A 301 5.24 17.52 -4.10
CA SER A 301 6.01 18.57 -3.44
C SER A 301 5.79 18.52 -1.93
N LYS A 302 6.79 19.02 -1.21
CA LYS A 302 6.74 19.19 0.24
C LYS A 302 5.51 20.01 0.66
N GLU A 303 4.67 19.45 1.52
CA GLU A 303 3.47 20.11 2.04
C GLU A 303 3.54 20.23 3.57
N LYS A 304 3.43 21.45 4.10
CA LYS A 304 3.44 21.73 5.56
C LYS A 304 4.57 21.04 6.33
N ASP A 305 5.78 21.14 5.79
CA ASP A 305 6.98 20.50 6.34
C ASP A 305 7.08 18.97 6.24
N ILE A 306 6.17 18.36 5.48
CA ILE A 306 6.13 16.91 5.28
C ILE A 306 6.58 16.54 3.86
N MET A 307 7.51 15.59 3.77
CA MET A 307 7.95 14.92 2.56
C MET A 307 7.22 13.59 2.41
N MET A 308 6.10 13.62 1.69
CA MET A 308 5.31 12.42 1.40
C MET A 308 6.04 11.52 0.40
N VAL A 309 5.67 10.23 0.31
CA VAL A 309 6.38 9.22 -0.49
C VAL A 309 6.57 9.65 -1.95
N CYS A 310 5.56 10.25 -2.58
CA CYS A 310 5.67 10.73 -3.97
C CYS A 310 6.69 11.86 -4.15
N CYS A 311 7.04 12.60 -3.10
CA CYS A 311 8.12 13.61 -3.11
C CYS A 311 9.52 12.99 -3.11
N LEU A 312 9.64 11.73 -2.67
CA LEU A 312 10.93 11.04 -2.53
C LEU A 312 11.38 10.33 -3.80
N PHE A 313 10.46 10.13 -4.75
CA PHE A 313 10.83 9.65 -6.08
C PHE A 313 11.57 10.76 -6.83
N GLU A 314 12.87 10.55 -7.05
CA GLU A 314 13.68 11.45 -7.88
C GLU A 314 13.18 11.41 -9.34
N PHE A 315 12.99 12.59 -9.94
CA PHE A 315 12.40 12.78 -11.27
C PHE A 315 13.44 13.00 -12.37
#